data_AF-A0A437CXB9-F1
#
_entry.id   AF-A0A437CXB9-F1
#
_cell.length_a   1.000
_cell.length_b   1.000
_cell.length_c   1.000
_cell.angle_alpha   90.00
_cell.angle_beta   90.00
_cell.angle_gamma   90.00
#
_symmetry.space_group_name_H-M   'P 1'
#
loop_
_entity.id
_entity.type
_entity.pdbx_description
1 polymer ?
#
loop_
_entity_poly.entity_id
_entity_poly.type
_entity_poly.pdbx_seq_one_letter_code
_entity_poly.pdbx_strand_id
1 'polypeptide(L)'
;MSVAPALCGRGDKREDEEKSNHRHRAEMASLQRFLAALLIFVPPVIHDSFFSSAASTSPPTTRHQIEFVTGLDFEYNYEDTSDENPNPDPEVRSSVRTPVFAERPQYCKYDACLEDQQPCDQLANKFGCLCPGMSGSEIPPHPPVVKALLPVTDADNRQKIEVQWCAPSSEVTSYRVVVEGTDIPALEVGKASRKGLLDSLEAGTKVCVEAVNESGQSTPSEFSCKRYDHTGSSGHELLALVIGGGIGLLLLLVVTSVIFWKLQLCRKAKRHSSNRLGNP
;
A
#
# COMPACT_ATOMS: atom_id res chain seq x y z
N MET A 1 51.59 62.19 33.99
CA MET A 1 52.16 61.17 34.92
C MET A 1 51.66 61.55 36.31
N SER A 2 50.97 60.75 37.11
CA SER A 2 50.62 59.34 37.08
C SER A 2 49.33 59.23 37.92
N VAL A 3 48.28 58.61 37.41
CA VAL A 3 47.07 58.30 38.19
C VAL A 3 47.20 56.84 38.61
N ALA A 4 47.27 56.61 39.92
CA ALA A 4 47.09 55.29 40.52
C ALA A 4 45.63 55.13 41.01
N PRO A 5 45.11 53.89 41.10
CA PRO A 5 43.69 53.59 41.16
C PRO A 5 43.16 53.44 42.60
N ALA A 6 41.87 53.68 42.81
CA ALA A 6 41.18 53.36 44.06
C ALA A 6 39.95 52.47 43.79
N LEU A 7 40.17 51.17 43.97
CA LEU A 7 39.32 50.17 44.65
C LEU A 7 37.78 50.31 44.55
N CYS A 8 37.19 49.38 43.79
CA CYS A 8 35.76 49.05 43.82
C CYS A 8 35.42 48.30 45.12
N GLY A 9 34.47 48.83 45.88
CA GLY A 9 33.98 48.27 47.13
C GLY A 9 33.23 46.95 46.94
N ARG A 10 33.50 46.02 47.87
CA ARG A 10 32.92 44.69 48.04
C ARG A 10 31.44 44.83 48.46
N GLY A 11 30.52 44.57 47.54
CA GLY A 11 29.10 44.37 47.82
C GLY A 11 28.86 42.96 48.39
N ASP A 12 27.96 42.89 49.36
CA ASP A 12 27.66 41.70 50.16
C ASP A 12 27.09 40.56 49.30
N LYS A 13 27.86 39.48 49.20
CA LYS A 13 27.64 38.36 48.29
C LYS A 13 26.44 37.49 48.68
N ARG A 14 25.88 37.69 49.89
CA ARG A 14 24.91 36.79 50.50
C ARG A 14 23.45 37.12 50.13
N GLU A 15 23.12 38.38 49.89
CA GLU A 15 21.75 38.80 49.50
C GLU A 15 21.46 38.61 48.00
N ASP A 16 22.48 38.71 47.15
CA ASP A 16 22.34 38.49 45.70
C ASP A 16 22.17 37.01 45.34
N GLU A 17 22.74 36.11 46.15
CA GLU A 17 22.65 34.65 45.95
C GLU A 17 21.25 34.11 46.32
N GLU A 18 20.63 34.62 47.38
CA GLU A 18 19.30 34.23 47.84
C GLU A 18 18.19 34.69 46.88
N LYS A 19 18.34 35.90 46.32
CA LYS A 19 17.40 36.46 45.33
C LYS A 19 17.52 35.76 43.96
N SER A 20 18.72 35.33 43.59
CA SER A 20 18.96 34.48 42.41
C SER A 20 18.31 33.11 42.58
N ASN A 21 18.48 32.48 43.74
CA ASN A 21 17.94 31.15 44.01
C ASN A 21 16.40 31.14 44.05
N HIS A 22 15.77 32.16 44.64
CA HIS A 22 14.30 32.31 44.62
C HIS A 22 13.74 32.54 43.21
N ARG A 23 14.44 33.32 42.37
CA ARG A 23 14.07 33.55 40.97
C ARG A 23 14.21 32.27 40.14
N HIS A 24 15.29 31.51 40.31
CA HIS A 24 15.48 30.23 39.64
C HIS A 24 14.42 29.20 40.07
N ARG A 25 14.05 29.15 41.35
CA ARG A 25 13.00 28.25 41.86
C ARG A 25 11.62 28.60 41.31
N ALA A 26 11.32 29.89 41.12
CA ALA A 26 10.07 30.34 40.50
C ALA A 26 10.02 30.05 38.99
N GLU A 27 11.15 30.18 38.27
CA GLU A 27 11.23 29.81 36.85
C GLU A 27 11.15 28.30 36.64
N MET A 28 11.80 27.49 37.48
CA MET A 28 11.71 26.03 37.46
C MET A 28 10.27 25.55 37.74
N ALA A 29 9.57 26.16 38.70
CA ALA A 29 8.17 25.85 38.99
C ALA A 29 7.22 26.24 37.84
N SER A 30 7.53 27.31 37.10
CA SER A 30 6.77 27.73 35.91
C SER A 30 7.00 26.78 34.73
N LEU A 31 8.26 26.37 34.50
CA LEU A 31 8.63 25.43 33.45
C LEU A 31 8.02 24.04 33.71
N GLN A 32 8.03 23.59 34.97
CA GLN A 32 7.43 22.34 35.40
C GLN A 32 5.89 22.35 35.23
N ARG A 33 5.23 23.49 35.43
CA ARG A 33 3.78 23.65 35.16
C ARG A 33 3.47 23.64 33.67
N PHE A 34 4.31 24.25 32.84
CA PHE A 34 4.18 24.18 31.38
C PHE A 34 4.45 22.77 30.83
N LEU A 35 5.46 22.07 31.36
CA LEU A 35 5.74 20.67 31.02
C LEU A 35 4.61 19.74 31.49
N ALA A 36 4.06 19.96 32.67
CA ALA A 36 2.90 19.21 33.16
C ALA A 36 1.65 19.47 32.31
N ALA A 37 1.42 20.72 31.88
CA ALA A 37 0.32 21.05 30.97
C ALA A 37 0.51 20.38 29.59
N LEU A 38 1.74 20.36 29.06
CA LEU A 38 2.06 19.64 27.82
C LEU A 38 1.81 18.13 27.94
N LEU A 39 2.14 17.50 29.07
CA LEU A 39 1.87 16.09 29.32
C LEU A 39 0.36 15.77 29.42
N ILE A 40 -0.49 16.75 29.76
CA ILE A 40 -1.97 16.60 29.76
C ILE A 40 -2.54 16.71 28.33
N PHE A 41 -1.84 17.38 27.41
CA PHE A 41 -2.21 17.49 25.98
C PHE A 41 -1.53 16.44 25.08
N VAL A 42 -0.63 15.61 25.62
CA VAL A 42 -0.21 14.39 24.92
C VAL A 42 -1.33 13.37 25.11
N PRO A 43 -2.07 12.98 24.05
CA PRO A 43 -3.02 11.89 24.18
C PRO A 43 -2.26 10.63 24.64
N PRO A 44 -2.86 9.79 25.50
CA PRO A 44 -2.22 8.56 25.92
C PRO A 44 -2.10 7.66 24.70
N VAL A 45 -0.96 7.68 24.02
CA VAL A 45 -0.52 6.57 23.19
C VAL A 45 -0.05 5.49 24.17
N ILE A 46 -1.01 4.95 24.92
CA ILE A 46 -0.80 3.70 25.63
C ILE A 46 -0.68 2.66 24.52
N HIS A 47 0.56 2.20 24.38
CA HIS A 47 0.92 0.90 23.88
C HIS A 47 -0.08 -0.15 24.35
N ASP A 48 -0.99 -0.55 23.47
CA ASP A 48 -1.59 -1.87 23.47
C ASP A 48 -1.82 -2.30 22.02
N SER A 49 -0.70 -2.52 21.34
CA SER A 49 -0.62 -3.56 20.32
C SER A 49 0.45 -4.54 20.80
N PHE A 50 0.05 -5.38 21.77
CA PHE A 50 0.64 -6.69 21.89
C PHE A 50 0.49 -7.38 20.53
N PHE A 51 1.55 -7.32 19.74
CA PHE A 51 1.78 -8.26 18.67
C PHE A 51 1.89 -9.65 19.32
N SER A 52 0.76 -10.36 19.42
CA SER A 52 0.80 -11.80 19.26
C SER A 52 1.18 -12.08 17.80
N SER A 53 2.47 -11.94 17.51
CA SER A 53 3.06 -12.67 16.41
C SER A 53 2.98 -14.14 16.79
N ALA A 54 1.91 -14.81 16.34
CA ALA A 54 2.03 -16.23 16.09
C ALA A 54 3.25 -16.39 15.19
N ALA A 55 4.26 -17.11 15.69
CA ALA A 55 5.44 -17.47 14.93
C ALA A 55 4.95 -18.17 13.66
N SER A 56 4.93 -17.43 12.55
CA SER A 56 4.83 -18.01 11.23
C SER A 56 6.13 -18.78 11.05
N THR A 57 6.09 -20.05 11.43
CA THR A 57 7.05 -21.03 10.97
C THR A 57 6.97 -20.96 9.47
N SER A 58 7.98 -20.32 8.87
CA SER A 58 8.26 -20.43 7.45
C SER A 58 8.20 -21.92 7.13
N PRO A 59 7.33 -22.39 6.23
CA PRO A 59 7.45 -23.74 5.73
C PRO A 59 8.85 -23.86 5.12
N PRO A 60 9.56 -24.97 5.35
CA PRO A 60 10.89 -25.16 4.76
C PRO A 60 10.76 -24.90 3.27
N THR A 61 11.60 -24.01 2.76
CA THR A 61 11.72 -23.73 1.34
C THR A 61 12.26 -25.01 0.69
N THR A 62 11.39 -25.98 0.43
CA THR A 62 11.66 -27.07 -0.51
C THR A 62 11.74 -26.40 -1.87
N ARG A 63 12.96 -25.95 -2.18
CA ARG A 63 13.42 -25.67 -3.52
C ARG A 63 13.17 -26.94 -4.33
N HIS A 64 12.02 -27.01 -4.99
CA HIS A 64 11.80 -27.99 -6.05
C HIS A 64 12.81 -27.64 -7.14
N GLN A 65 13.94 -28.33 -7.11
CA GLN A 65 14.83 -28.39 -8.23
C GLN A 65 14.00 -29.07 -9.32
N ILE A 66 13.55 -28.30 -10.30
CA ILE A 66 12.97 -28.85 -11.52
C ILE A 66 14.14 -29.56 -12.20
N GLU A 67 14.23 -30.86 -11.98
CA GLU A 67 15.13 -31.73 -12.72
C GLU A 67 14.52 -31.90 -14.10
N PHE A 68 15.05 -31.15 -15.07
CA PHE A 68 14.73 -31.39 -16.47
C PHE A 68 15.33 -32.74 -16.85
N VAL A 69 14.53 -33.80 -16.79
CA VAL A 69 14.86 -35.09 -17.40
C VAL A 69 14.83 -34.89 -18.92
N THR A 70 15.95 -34.39 -19.44
CA THR A 70 16.27 -34.43 -20.88
C THR A 70 17.04 -35.73 -21.06
N GLY A 71 16.32 -36.81 -21.35
CA GLY A 71 16.93 -38.12 -21.52
C GLY A 71 16.00 -39.28 -21.20
N LEU A 72 14.82 -39.31 -21.81
CA LEU A 72 14.21 -40.60 -22.12
C LEU A 72 14.49 -40.85 -23.59
N ASP A 73 15.66 -41.45 -23.85
CA ASP A 73 15.85 -42.27 -25.04
C ASP A 73 14.78 -43.37 -24.96
N PHE A 74 13.65 -43.16 -25.64
CA PHE A 74 12.71 -44.23 -25.88
C PHE A 74 13.34 -45.15 -26.93
N GLU A 75 14.12 -46.12 -26.44
CA GLU A 75 14.61 -47.25 -27.21
C GLU A 75 13.41 -48.11 -27.60
N TYR A 76 12.91 -47.90 -28.83
CA TYR A 76 11.85 -48.71 -29.41
C TYR A 76 12.40 -50.11 -29.73
N ASN A 77 12.17 -51.07 -28.84
CA ASN A 77 12.46 -52.48 -29.10
C ASN A 77 11.31 -53.09 -29.92
N TYR A 78 11.51 -53.26 -31.24
CA TYR A 78 10.60 -54.00 -32.10
C TYR A 78 10.94 -55.49 -32.01
N GLU A 79 10.01 -56.29 -31.49
CA GLU A 79 10.11 -57.75 -31.53
C GLU A 79 10.02 -58.25 -32.99
N ASP A 80 11.02 -59.03 -33.35
CA ASP A 80 11.25 -59.69 -34.63
C ASP A 80 10.31 -60.89 -34.80
N THR A 81 9.39 -60.83 -35.77
CA THR A 81 8.77 -62.01 -36.37
C THR A 81 9.17 -62.08 -37.83
N SER A 82 9.99 -63.08 -38.11
CA SER A 82 10.54 -63.43 -39.41
C SER A 82 9.45 -63.78 -40.41
N ASP A 83 9.46 -63.14 -41.58
CA ASP A 83 8.96 -63.71 -42.82
C ASP A 83 9.78 -63.18 -44.01
N GLU A 84 10.14 -64.11 -44.88
CA GLU A 84 11.21 -64.09 -45.87
C GLU A 84 10.75 -63.44 -47.21
N ASN A 85 11.41 -62.37 -47.68
CA ASN A 85 11.64 -62.11 -49.12
C ASN A 85 12.62 -60.93 -49.40
N PRO A 86 13.52 -61.00 -50.41
CA PRO A 86 14.61 -60.03 -50.59
C PRO A 86 14.40 -58.96 -51.69
N ASN A 87 14.44 -57.67 -51.29
CA ASN A 87 14.90 -56.40 -51.97
C ASN A 87 14.29 -55.99 -53.36
N PRO A 88 14.40 -54.72 -53.85
CA PRO A 88 15.13 -53.56 -53.31
C PRO A 88 14.47 -52.14 -53.30
N ASP A 89 15.09 -51.29 -52.47
CA ASP A 89 15.27 -49.82 -52.54
C ASP A 89 14.23 -48.88 -51.89
N PRO A 90 14.59 -48.10 -50.84
CA PRO A 90 13.81 -46.95 -50.41
C PRO A 90 14.43 -45.65 -50.93
N GLU A 91 13.70 -44.97 -51.81
CA GLU A 91 13.93 -43.56 -52.16
C GLU A 91 14.01 -42.71 -50.87
N VAL A 92 15.19 -42.14 -50.62
CA VAL A 92 15.42 -41.16 -49.57
C VAL A 92 14.62 -39.91 -49.91
N ARG A 93 13.39 -39.82 -49.37
CA ARG A 93 12.57 -38.61 -49.44
C ARG A 93 13.30 -37.47 -48.75
N SER A 94 13.69 -36.51 -49.58
CA SER A 94 14.28 -35.21 -49.26
C SER A 94 13.80 -34.64 -47.93
N SER A 95 14.74 -34.45 -47.02
CA SER A 95 14.60 -33.73 -45.76
C SER A 95 13.84 -32.42 -46.00
N VAL A 96 12.60 -32.35 -45.52
CA VAL A 96 11.88 -31.10 -45.33
C VAL A 96 12.76 -30.24 -44.43
N ARG A 97 13.31 -29.14 -44.98
CA ARG A 97 13.94 -28.10 -44.16
C ARG A 97 12.86 -27.51 -43.28
N THR A 98 12.77 -27.97 -42.04
CA THR A 98 12.12 -27.22 -40.97
C THR A 98 12.88 -25.89 -40.86
N PRO A 99 12.26 -24.72 -41.09
CA PRO A 99 12.90 -23.48 -40.75
C PRO A 99 13.06 -23.46 -39.22
N VAL A 100 14.29 -23.66 -38.76
CA VAL A 100 14.68 -23.43 -37.37
C VAL A 100 14.58 -21.93 -37.13
N PHE A 101 13.38 -21.46 -36.79
CA PHE A 101 13.22 -20.14 -36.22
C PHE A 101 13.57 -20.25 -34.73
N ALA A 102 14.87 -20.16 -34.45
CA ALA A 102 15.38 -19.98 -33.09
C ALA A 102 15.10 -18.54 -32.62
N GLU A 103 13.83 -18.18 -32.46
CA GLU A 103 13.43 -17.11 -31.57
C GLU A 103 12.64 -17.73 -30.42
N ARG A 104 12.92 -17.29 -29.19
CA ARG A 104 12.14 -17.73 -28.03
C ARG A 104 10.66 -17.43 -28.30
N PRO A 105 9.73 -18.35 -27.98
CA PRO A 105 8.32 -18.09 -28.19
C PRO A 105 7.92 -16.78 -27.49
N GLN A 106 7.44 -15.82 -28.27
CA GLN A 106 7.04 -14.52 -27.75
C GLN A 106 5.57 -14.59 -27.31
N TYR A 107 5.31 -14.26 -26.04
CA TYR A 107 3.95 -14.18 -25.52
C TYR A 107 3.22 -12.94 -26.06
N CYS A 108 1.92 -13.08 -26.26
CA CYS A 108 1.06 -11.95 -26.62
C CYS A 108 1.03 -10.93 -25.48
N LYS A 109 1.03 -9.64 -25.85
CA LYS A 109 0.84 -8.53 -24.91
C LYS A 109 -0.63 -8.44 -24.50
N TYR A 110 -1.06 -9.40 -23.69
CA TYR A 110 -2.40 -9.48 -23.13
C TYR A 110 -2.39 -9.09 -21.65
N ASP A 111 -3.26 -8.15 -21.25
CA ASP A 111 -3.42 -7.75 -19.85
C ASP A 111 -4.77 -8.25 -19.34
N ALA A 112 -4.73 -9.18 -18.38
CA ALA A 112 -5.92 -9.76 -17.79
C ALA A 112 -6.77 -8.73 -17.02
N CYS A 113 -6.20 -7.59 -16.61
CA CYS A 113 -6.86 -6.56 -15.82
C CYS A 113 -7.45 -5.43 -16.69
N LEU A 114 -7.15 -5.40 -18.00
CA LEU A 114 -7.60 -4.35 -18.89
C LEU A 114 -8.99 -4.67 -19.48
N GLU A 115 -9.90 -3.70 -19.36
CA GLU A 115 -11.26 -3.80 -19.89
C GLU A 115 -11.32 -3.59 -21.40
N ASP A 116 -12.26 -4.26 -22.06
CA ASP A 116 -12.52 -4.16 -23.51
C ASP A 116 -11.28 -4.35 -24.40
N GLN A 117 -10.27 -5.05 -23.88
CA GLN A 117 -9.08 -5.42 -24.64
C GLN A 117 -9.42 -6.46 -25.71
N GLN A 118 -8.72 -6.36 -26.85
CA GLN A 118 -8.75 -7.40 -27.88
C GLN A 118 -8.42 -8.79 -27.29
N PRO A 119 -9.28 -9.80 -27.52
CA PRO A 119 -9.05 -11.17 -27.05
C PRO A 119 -7.70 -11.73 -27.48
N CYS A 120 -7.08 -12.55 -26.61
CA CYS A 120 -5.72 -13.04 -26.85
C CYS A 120 -5.61 -13.89 -28.11
N ASP A 121 -6.61 -14.72 -28.41
CA ASP A 121 -6.70 -15.51 -29.65
C ASP A 121 -6.59 -14.64 -30.91
N GLN A 122 -7.20 -13.46 -30.90
CA GLN A 122 -7.07 -12.51 -32.01
C GLN A 122 -5.66 -11.88 -32.07
N LEU A 123 -5.04 -11.62 -30.92
CA LEU A 123 -3.65 -11.14 -30.87
C LEU A 123 -2.68 -12.22 -31.39
N ALA A 124 -2.87 -13.48 -31.02
CA ALA A 124 -2.09 -14.61 -31.51
C ALA A 124 -2.21 -14.74 -33.03
N ASN A 125 -3.43 -14.68 -33.57
CA ASN A 125 -3.67 -14.73 -35.02
C ASN A 125 -3.03 -13.55 -35.77
N LYS A 126 -3.01 -12.36 -35.17
CA LYS A 126 -2.50 -11.14 -35.82
C LYS A 126 -0.98 -11.02 -35.75
N PHE A 127 -0.37 -11.42 -34.64
CA PHE A 127 1.04 -11.16 -34.35
C PHE A 127 1.90 -12.44 -34.28
N GLY A 128 1.30 -13.62 -34.41
CA GLY A 128 2.03 -14.90 -34.31
C GLY A 128 2.60 -15.17 -32.91
N CYS A 129 1.98 -14.60 -31.87
CA CYS A 129 2.42 -14.72 -30.48
C CYS A 129 1.68 -15.85 -29.74
N LEU A 130 2.24 -16.30 -28.62
CA LEU A 130 1.61 -17.31 -27.76
C LEU A 130 0.71 -16.67 -26.70
N CYS A 131 -0.51 -17.18 -26.57
CA CYS A 131 -1.37 -16.86 -25.45
C CYS A 131 -1.05 -17.74 -24.23
N PRO A 132 -1.29 -17.23 -23.01
CA PRO A 132 -1.28 -18.10 -21.84
C PRO A 132 -2.31 -19.22 -22.03
N GLY A 133 -2.00 -20.42 -21.51
CA GLY A 133 -2.93 -21.53 -21.53
C GLY A 133 -4.22 -21.17 -20.76
N MET A 134 -5.37 -21.47 -21.35
CA MET A 134 -6.67 -21.24 -20.73
C MET A 134 -7.39 -22.58 -20.57
N SER A 135 -8.02 -22.80 -19.41
CA SER A 135 -8.98 -23.90 -19.27
C SER A 135 -10.15 -23.69 -20.23
N GLY A 136 -10.62 -24.75 -20.90
CA GLY A 136 -11.77 -24.69 -21.81
C GLY A 136 -13.12 -24.60 -21.08
N SER A 137 -14.19 -24.41 -21.85
CA SER A 137 -15.58 -24.28 -21.38
C SER A 137 -16.10 -25.46 -20.55
N GLU A 138 -15.53 -26.66 -20.72
CA GLU A 138 -15.90 -27.92 -20.05
C GLU A 138 -15.36 -28.04 -18.60
N ILE A 139 -14.61 -27.03 -18.14
CA ILE A 139 -14.06 -26.99 -16.78
C ILE A 139 -14.54 -25.69 -16.13
N PRO A 140 -15.06 -25.72 -14.89
CA PRO A 140 -15.41 -24.51 -14.17
C PRO A 140 -14.22 -23.53 -14.13
N PRO A 141 -14.47 -22.23 -14.30
CA PRO A 141 -13.39 -21.26 -14.44
C PRO A 141 -12.65 -21.09 -13.12
N HIS A 142 -11.36 -20.76 -13.20
CA HIS A 142 -10.62 -20.34 -12.02
C HIS A 142 -11.16 -19.01 -11.47
N PRO A 143 -10.99 -18.74 -10.16
CA PRO A 143 -11.48 -17.50 -9.58
C PRO A 143 -10.74 -16.28 -10.20
N PRO A 144 -11.43 -15.16 -10.45
CA PRO A 144 -10.79 -13.92 -10.84
C PRO A 144 -10.05 -13.27 -9.66
N VAL A 145 -9.17 -12.31 -9.94
CA VAL A 145 -8.40 -11.60 -8.90
C VAL A 145 -8.98 -10.21 -8.69
N VAL A 146 -9.61 -9.95 -7.54
CA VAL A 146 -10.11 -8.63 -7.17
C VAL A 146 -8.95 -7.71 -6.80
N LYS A 147 -8.80 -6.62 -7.54
CA LYS A 147 -7.76 -5.62 -7.33
C LYS A 147 -8.21 -4.56 -6.35
N ALA A 148 -9.40 -4.01 -6.54
CA ALA A 148 -9.84 -2.84 -5.80
C ALA A 148 -11.35 -2.82 -5.55
N LEU A 149 -11.73 -2.18 -4.44
CA LEU A 149 -13.08 -1.79 -4.09
C LEU A 149 -13.00 -0.30 -3.76
N LEU A 150 -13.46 0.56 -4.67
CA LEU A 150 -13.25 1.99 -4.58
C LEU A 150 -14.57 2.74 -4.62
N PRO A 151 -14.77 3.78 -3.79
CA PRO A 151 -15.91 4.66 -3.94
C PRO A 151 -15.80 5.46 -5.25
N VAL A 152 -16.91 5.60 -5.96
CA VAL A 152 -16.98 6.39 -7.19
C VAL A 152 -17.06 7.87 -6.84
N THR A 153 -16.15 8.66 -7.43
CA THR A 153 -16.07 10.12 -7.20
C THR A 153 -16.90 10.94 -8.18
N ASP A 154 -17.43 10.32 -9.23
CA ASP A 154 -18.20 11.00 -10.27
C ASP A 154 -19.55 11.51 -9.73
N ALA A 155 -20.00 12.68 -10.22
CA ALA A 155 -21.14 13.40 -9.67
C ALA A 155 -22.46 12.61 -9.80
N ASP A 156 -22.63 11.88 -10.90
CA ASP A 156 -23.84 11.12 -11.22
C ASP A 156 -23.92 9.77 -10.49
N ASN A 157 -22.79 9.27 -9.99
CA ASN A 157 -22.67 7.97 -9.32
C ASN A 157 -22.09 8.10 -7.89
N ARG A 158 -22.25 9.27 -7.26
CA ARG A 158 -21.84 9.47 -5.88
C ARG A 158 -22.47 8.38 -5.01
N GLN A 159 -21.67 7.81 -4.11
CA GLN A 159 -22.05 6.75 -3.17
C GLN A 159 -22.05 5.31 -3.74
N LYS A 160 -21.84 5.12 -5.04
CA LYS A 160 -21.61 3.79 -5.61
C LYS A 160 -20.19 3.30 -5.37
N ILE A 161 -20.03 1.99 -5.32
CA ILE A 161 -18.73 1.32 -5.16
C ILE A 161 -18.36 0.62 -6.45
N GLU A 162 -17.20 0.95 -6.99
CA GLU A 162 -16.61 0.26 -8.13
C GLU A 162 -15.75 -0.92 -7.64
N VAL A 163 -16.03 -2.10 -8.15
CA VAL A 163 -15.22 -3.31 -7.98
C VAL A 163 -14.36 -3.48 -9.21
N GLN A 164 -13.05 -3.65 -9.06
CA GLN A 164 -12.12 -3.90 -10.17
C GLN A 164 -11.45 -5.26 -10.02
N TRP A 165 -11.36 -6.04 -11.09
CA TRP A 165 -10.74 -7.38 -11.09
C TRP A 165 -9.95 -7.69 -12.36
N CYS A 166 -9.15 -8.75 -12.29
CA CYS A 166 -8.46 -9.34 -13.44
C CYS A 166 -9.06 -10.69 -13.79
N ALA A 167 -9.13 -10.97 -15.09
CA ALA A 167 -9.63 -12.22 -15.62
C ALA A 167 -8.75 -13.41 -15.23
N PRO A 168 -9.34 -14.59 -14.99
CA PRO A 168 -8.60 -15.83 -14.81
C PRO A 168 -8.06 -16.37 -16.15
N SER A 169 -7.13 -17.31 -16.08
CA SER A 169 -6.69 -18.12 -17.22
C SER A 169 -7.71 -19.26 -17.49
N SER A 170 -8.95 -18.89 -17.77
CA SER A 170 -10.06 -19.80 -18.05
C SER A 170 -11.01 -19.17 -19.06
N GLU A 171 -11.74 -19.99 -19.79
CA GLU A 171 -12.84 -19.53 -20.63
C GLU A 171 -13.97 -18.99 -19.76
N VAL A 172 -14.42 -17.76 -20.05
CA VAL A 172 -15.44 -17.03 -19.29
C VAL A 172 -16.48 -16.45 -20.23
N THR A 173 -17.76 -16.65 -19.92
CA THR A 173 -18.90 -16.08 -20.63
C THR A 173 -19.44 -14.82 -19.93
N SER A 174 -19.40 -14.78 -18.60
CA SER A 174 -19.80 -13.63 -17.78
C SER A 174 -19.11 -13.62 -16.41
N TYR A 175 -19.20 -12.51 -15.70
CA TYR A 175 -18.82 -12.42 -14.28
C TYR A 175 -20.04 -12.09 -13.43
N ARG A 176 -20.05 -12.60 -12.20
CA ARG A 176 -21.06 -12.30 -11.18
C ARG A 176 -20.38 -11.65 -9.99
N VAL A 177 -20.85 -10.48 -9.58
CA VAL A 177 -20.39 -9.79 -8.38
C VAL A 177 -21.39 -10.03 -7.26
N VAL A 178 -20.94 -10.69 -6.21
CA VAL A 178 -21.77 -11.17 -5.09
C VAL A 178 -21.36 -10.44 -3.82
N VAL A 179 -22.35 -9.97 -3.06
CA VAL A 179 -22.15 -9.34 -1.75
C VAL A 179 -22.48 -10.37 -0.67
N GLU A 180 -21.46 -10.82 0.06
CA GLU A 180 -21.59 -11.91 1.03
C GLU A 180 -22.43 -11.48 2.24
N GLY A 181 -23.36 -12.34 2.65
CA GLY A 181 -24.21 -12.11 3.82
C GLY A 181 -25.38 -11.15 3.57
N THR A 182 -25.74 -10.91 2.30
CA THR A 182 -26.87 -10.06 1.92
C THR A 182 -27.79 -10.76 0.92
N ASP A 183 -29.05 -10.33 0.87
CA ASP A 183 -30.03 -10.77 -0.13
C ASP A 183 -29.96 -9.93 -1.43
N ILE A 184 -28.90 -9.13 -1.60
CA ILE A 184 -28.71 -8.30 -2.78
C ILE A 184 -28.45 -9.22 -3.98
N PRO A 185 -29.20 -9.08 -5.09
CA PRO A 185 -28.97 -9.91 -6.27
C PRO A 185 -27.57 -9.68 -6.82
N ALA A 186 -26.95 -10.75 -7.31
CA ALA A 186 -25.64 -10.66 -7.91
C ALA A 186 -25.68 -9.77 -9.17
N LEU A 187 -24.72 -8.87 -9.29
CA LEU A 187 -24.54 -8.07 -10.50
C LEU A 187 -23.85 -8.92 -11.57
N GLU A 188 -24.52 -9.14 -12.69
CA GLU A 188 -23.94 -9.86 -13.83
C GLU A 188 -23.37 -8.88 -14.86
N VAL A 189 -22.14 -9.14 -15.30
CA VAL A 189 -21.45 -8.33 -16.31
C VAL A 189 -20.82 -9.23 -17.38
N GLY A 190 -20.57 -8.67 -18.56
CA GLY A 190 -20.06 -9.43 -19.70
C GLY A 190 -18.61 -9.88 -19.52
N LYS A 191 -18.19 -10.89 -20.30
CA LYS A 191 -16.80 -11.43 -20.29
C LYS A 191 -15.68 -10.40 -20.51
N ALA A 192 -15.97 -9.29 -21.19
CA ALA A 192 -14.99 -8.24 -21.46
C ALA A 192 -14.82 -7.27 -20.28
N SER A 193 -15.76 -7.26 -19.34
CA SER A 193 -15.76 -6.34 -18.20
C SER A 193 -14.65 -6.67 -17.21
N ARG A 194 -14.02 -5.63 -16.68
CA ARG A 194 -13.05 -5.71 -15.57
C ARG A 194 -13.44 -4.85 -14.38
N LYS A 195 -14.59 -4.18 -14.49
CA LYS A 195 -15.19 -3.41 -13.41
C LYS A 195 -16.70 -3.64 -13.31
N GLY A 196 -17.23 -3.41 -12.11
CA GLY A 196 -18.64 -3.53 -11.79
C GLY A 196 -19.04 -2.46 -10.78
N LEU A 197 -20.26 -1.94 -10.92
CA LEU A 197 -20.79 -0.86 -10.09
C LEU A 197 -21.84 -1.43 -9.13
N LEU A 198 -21.51 -1.44 -7.85
CA LEU A 198 -22.44 -1.78 -6.78
C LEU A 198 -23.03 -0.50 -6.17
N ASP A 199 -24.20 -0.65 -5.57
CA ASP A 199 -24.79 0.40 -4.73
C ASP A 199 -23.98 0.58 -3.43
N SER A 200 -24.47 1.41 -2.52
CA SER A 200 -23.76 1.72 -1.28
C SER A 200 -23.52 0.48 -0.42
N LEU A 201 -22.27 0.26 -0.01
CA LEU A 201 -21.88 -0.83 0.89
C LEU A 201 -21.42 -0.29 2.24
N GLU A 202 -21.65 -1.07 3.29
CA GLU A 202 -21.13 -0.77 4.63
C GLU A 202 -19.67 -1.19 4.75
N ALA A 203 -18.90 -0.46 5.57
CA ALA A 203 -17.51 -0.81 5.86
C ALA A 203 -17.42 -2.22 6.45
N GLY A 204 -16.46 -3.01 5.97
CA GLY A 204 -16.26 -4.40 6.37
C GLY A 204 -17.05 -5.42 5.54
N THR A 205 -18.00 -4.99 4.70
CA THR A 205 -18.79 -5.88 3.83
C THR A 205 -17.87 -6.60 2.84
N LYS A 206 -18.02 -7.93 2.71
CA LYS A 206 -17.19 -8.74 1.81
C LYS A 206 -17.86 -8.88 0.45
N VAL A 207 -17.14 -8.50 -0.59
CA VAL A 207 -17.58 -8.59 -1.99
C VAL A 207 -16.71 -9.61 -2.69
N CYS A 208 -17.34 -10.53 -3.43
CA CYS A 208 -16.68 -11.56 -4.20
C CYS A 208 -17.04 -11.42 -5.68
N VAL A 209 -16.08 -11.70 -6.56
CA VAL A 209 -16.30 -11.80 -8.00
C VAL A 209 -16.13 -13.26 -8.40
N GLU A 210 -17.12 -13.78 -9.11
CA GLU A 210 -17.17 -15.14 -9.62
C GLU A 210 -17.09 -15.09 -11.15
N ALA A 211 -16.21 -15.90 -11.74
CA ALA A 211 -16.21 -16.12 -13.18
C ALA A 211 -17.22 -17.20 -13.52
N VAL A 212 -17.90 -17.09 -14.66
CA VAL A 212 -18.93 -18.04 -15.11
C VAL A 212 -18.63 -18.51 -16.52
N ASN A 213 -18.85 -19.81 -16.77
CA ASN A 213 -18.88 -20.41 -18.09
C ASN A 213 -19.95 -21.51 -18.16
N GLU A 214 -19.95 -22.30 -19.24
CA GLU A 214 -20.94 -23.37 -19.48
C GLU A 214 -20.89 -24.48 -18.43
N SER A 215 -19.72 -24.70 -17.82
CA SER A 215 -19.53 -25.67 -16.73
C SER A 215 -19.88 -25.14 -15.34
N GLY A 216 -20.28 -23.88 -15.24
CA GLY A 216 -20.72 -23.26 -14.00
C GLY A 216 -19.85 -22.09 -13.56
N GLN A 217 -19.73 -21.91 -12.24
CA GLN A 217 -19.08 -20.76 -11.64
C GLN A 217 -17.82 -21.12 -10.87
N SER A 218 -16.86 -20.19 -10.83
CA SER A 218 -15.64 -20.35 -10.04
C SER A 218 -15.95 -20.40 -8.55
N THR A 219 -15.21 -21.24 -7.81
CA THR A 219 -15.29 -21.25 -6.34
C THR A 219 -14.68 -19.97 -5.76
N PRO A 220 -15.34 -19.29 -4.79
CA PRO A 220 -14.77 -18.14 -4.11
C PRO A 220 -13.42 -18.46 -3.44
N SER A 221 -12.49 -17.52 -3.49
CA SER A 221 -11.13 -17.63 -2.96
C SER A 221 -10.73 -16.35 -2.24
N GLU A 222 -9.60 -16.37 -1.53
CA GLU A 222 -9.08 -15.19 -0.84
C GLU A 222 -8.74 -14.02 -1.78
N PHE A 223 -8.39 -14.31 -3.04
CA PHE A 223 -8.05 -13.29 -4.03
C PHE A 223 -9.25 -12.86 -4.88
N SER A 224 -10.32 -13.66 -4.95
CA SER A 224 -11.56 -13.30 -5.64
C SER A 224 -12.55 -12.55 -4.74
N CYS A 225 -12.22 -12.39 -3.46
CA CYS A 225 -13.03 -11.67 -2.50
C CYS A 225 -12.22 -10.58 -1.80
N LYS A 226 -12.85 -9.45 -1.50
CA LYS A 226 -12.25 -8.35 -0.75
C LYS A 226 -13.27 -7.71 0.16
N ARG A 227 -12.85 -7.26 1.34
CA ARG A 227 -13.70 -6.45 2.22
C ARG A 227 -13.63 -4.99 1.79
N TYR A 228 -14.79 -4.36 1.70
CA TYR A 228 -14.87 -2.93 1.47
C TYR A 228 -14.36 -2.21 2.71
N ASP A 229 -13.31 -1.42 2.53
CA ASP A 229 -12.85 -0.51 3.56
C ASP A 229 -13.38 0.88 3.22
N HIS A 230 -14.04 1.51 4.19
CA HIS A 230 -14.50 2.88 4.05
C HIS A 230 -13.33 3.83 4.30
N THR A 231 -12.24 3.66 3.56
CA THR A 231 -11.17 4.64 3.47
C THR A 231 -11.61 5.78 2.56
N GLY A 232 -12.68 6.46 2.95
CA GLY A 232 -13.03 7.75 2.37
C GLY A 232 -12.02 8.78 2.83
N SER A 233 -10.90 8.93 2.11
CA SER A 233 -9.97 10.08 2.01
C SER A 233 -9.65 10.96 3.25
N SER A 234 -10.05 10.59 4.45
CA SER A 234 -10.16 11.50 5.60
C SER A 234 -9.00 11.36 6.57
N GLY A 235 -8.28 10.23 6.54
CA GLY A 235 -7.11 10.03 7.40
C GLY A 235 -5.98 11.01 7.09
N HIS A 236 -5.64 11.19 5.81
CA HIS A 236 -4.50 12.01 5.41
C HIS A 236 -4.78 13.52 5.52
N GLU A 237 -6.01 13.98 5.25
CA GLU A 237 -6.36 15.39 5.42
C GLU A 237 -6.46 15.80 6.89
N LEU A 238 -7.02 14.93 7.75
CA LEU A 238 -7.04 15.18 9.19
C LEU A 238 -5.61 15.19 9.77
N LEU A 239 -4.75 14.26 9.32
CA LEU A 239 -3.34 14.25 9.73
C LEU A 239 -2.58 15.49 9.23
N ALA A 240 -2.84 15.95 8.00
CA ALA A 240 -2.23 17.17 7.47
C ALA A 240 -2.66 18.42 8.25
N LEU A 241 -3.94 18.52 8.64
CA LEU A 241 -4.46 19.59 9.50
C LEU A 241 -3.85 19.55 10.91
N VAL A 242 -3.69 18.37 11.49
CA VAL A 242 -3.09 18.20 12.82
C VAL A 242 -1.61 18.59 12.79
N ILE A 243 -0.86 18.16 11.78
CA ILE A 243 0.57 18.50 11.65
C ILE A 243 0.75 20.00 11.37
N GLY A 244 -0.04 20.56 10.45
CA GLY A 244 -0.02 21.99 10.14
C GLY A 244 -0.41 22.87 11.34
N GLY A 245 -1.46 22.47 12.07
CA GLY A 245 -1.93 23.15 13.27
C GLY A 245 -0.91 23.12 14.41
N GLY A 246 -0.27 21.97 14.64
CA GLY A 246 0.75 21.81 15.67
C GLY A 246 1.99 22.69 15.44
N ILE A 247 2.49 22.73 14.20
CA ILE A 247 3.63 23.58 13.83
C ILE A 247 3.26 25.06 13.96
N GLY A 248 2.07 25.46 13.50
CA GLY A 248 1.58 26.83 13.61
C GLY A 248 1.47 27.31 15.06
N LEU A 249 0.91 26.48 15.94
CA LEU A 249 0.79 26.78 17.38
C LEU A 249 2.17 26.92 18.04
N LEU A 250 3.11 26.02 17.73
CA LEU A 250 4.47 26.06 18.26
C LEU A 250 5.18 27.38 17.88
N LEU A 251 5.10 27.78 16.61
CA LEU A 251 5.71 29.03 16.14
C LEU A 251 5.11 30.25 16.83
N LEU A 252 3.78 30.26 17.04
CA LEU A 252 3.09 31.36 17.72
C LEU A 252 3.53 31.48 19.19
N LEU A 253 3.74 30.37 19.89
CA LEU A 253 4.27 30.35 21.26
C LEU A 253 5.70 30.90 21.34
N VAL A 254 6.57 30.55 20.38
CA VAL A 254 7.95 31.07 20.33
C VAL A 254 7.94 32.58 20.11
N VAL A 255 7.16 33.08 19.14
CA VAL A 255 7.08 34.51 18.82
C VAL A 255 6.55 35.31 20.02
N THR A 256 5.47 34.85 20.65
CA THR A 256 4.90 35.52 21.83
C THR A 256 5.86 35.54 23.01
N SER A 257 6.61 34.45 23.24
CA SER A 257 7.66 34.39 24.26
C SER A 257 8.78 35.40 23.99
N VAL A 258 9.25 35.51 22.76
CA VAL A 258 10.29 36.48 22.36
C VAL A 258 9.81 37.93 22.53
N ILE A 259 8.58 38.23 22.11
CA ILE A 259 7.98 39.56 22.29
C ILE A 259 7.85 39.88 23.77
N PHE A 260 7.33 38.93 24.57
CA PHE A 260 7.20 39.09 26.01
C PHE A 260 8.56 39.33 26.68
N TRP A 261 9.58 38.57 26.29
CA TRP A 261 10.95 38.75 26.77
C TRP A 261 11.47 40.15 26.44
N LYS A 262 11.32 40.60 25.19
CA LYS A 262 11.76 41.95 24.76
C LYS A 262 11.03 43.04 25.55
N LEU A 263 9.72 42.92 25.75
CA LEU A 263 8.94 43.86 26.55
C LEU A 263 9.38 43.89 28.02
N GLN A 264 9.71 42.73 28.61
CA GLN A 264 10.25 42.63 29.96
C GLN A 264 11.63 43.31 30.08
N LEU A 265 12.52 43.12 29.10
CA LEU A 265 13.82 43.81 29.06
C LEU A 265 13.67 45.33 28.93
N CYS A 266 12.76 45.80 28.06
CA CYS A 266 12.45 47.23 27.92
C CYS A 266 11.84 47.83 29.20
N ARG A 267 11.00 47.08 29.91
CA ARG A 267 10.45 47.48 31.22
C ARG A 267 11.52 47.56 32.30
N LYS A 268 12.49 46.62 32.32
CA LYS A 268 13.63 46.66 33.24
C LYS A 268 14.55 47.85 32.96
N ALA A 269 14.82 48.18 31.70
CA ALA A 269 15.62 49.35 31.32
C ALA A 269 14.96 50.69 31.74
N LYS A 270 13.63 50.82 31.56
CA LYS A 270 12.90 52.02 31.98
C LYS A 270 12.90 52.22 33.51
N ARG A 271 12.82 51.14 34.30
CA ARG A 271 12.91 51.23 35.78
C ARG A 271 14.29 51.66 36.28
N HIS A 272 15.37 51.35 35.56
CA HIS A 272 16.71 51.83 35.91
C HIS A 272 16.95 53.29 35.53
N SER A 273 16.28 53.81 34.49
CA SER A 273 16.39 55.22 34.08
C SER A 273 15.58 56.17 34.98
N SER A 274 14.43 55.75 35.53
CA SER A 274 13.64 56.59 36.43
C SER A 274 14.27 56.79 37.82
N ASN A 275 15.21 55.93 38.21
CA ASN A 275 15.93 56.03 39.49
C ASN A 275 17.14 56.98 39.46
N ARG A 276 17.43 57.64 38.32
CA ARG A 276 18.57 58.59 38.18
C ARG A 276 18.18 60.06 38.04
N LEU A 277 16.88 60.39 38.03
CA LEU A 277 16.40 61.79 37.95
C LEU A 277 15.89 62.36 39.29
N GLY A 278 16.02 61.61 40.39
CA GLY A 278 15.67 62.08 41.73
C GLY A 278 16.91 62.39 42.55
N ASN A 279 17.51 63.56 42.38
CA ASN A 279 18.22 64.24 43.46
C ASN A 279 18.15 65.77 43.24
N PRO A 280 17.60 66.55 44.19
CA PRO A 280 17.57 68.01 44.15
C PRO A 280 18.96 68.65 44.29
#